data_AF-A0A8J6VJC8-F1
#
_entry.id   AF-A0A8J6VJC8-F1
#
_cell.length_a   1.000
_cell.length_b   1.000
_cell.length_c   1.000
_cell.angle_alpha   90.00
_cell.angle_beta   90.00
_cell.angle_gamma   90.00
#
_symmetry.space_group_name_H-M   'P 1'
#
loop_
_entity.id
_entity.type
_entity.pdbx_description
1 polymer ?
#
loop_
_entity_poly.entity_id
_entity_poly.type
_entity_poly.pdbx_seq_one_letter_code
_entity_poly.pdbx_strand_id
1 'polypeptide(L)' 'MLAIAQARVPDAQFRVELLFKVDIPSCNAVISIGKCLNYFFDKDNTDPVLTQLFDRIYHALIPEGVFIP' A
#
# COMPACT_ATOMS: atom_id res chain seq x y z
N MET A 1 15.66 4.76 4.50
CA MET A 1 14.35 5.11 5.11
C MET A 1 13.83 3.97 6.00
N LEU A 2 13.78 2.72 5.49
CA LEU A 2 13.27 1.57 6.25
C LEU A 2 13.98 1.34 7.60
N ALA A 3 15.31 1.40 7.63
CA ALA A 3 16.09 1.22 8.87
C ALA A 3 15.73 2.24 9.96
N ILE A 4 15.40 3.48 9.58
CA ILE A 4 14.97 4.52 10.52
C ILE A 4 13.57 4.20 11.07
N ALA A 5 12.68 3.70 10.22
CA ALA A 5 11.33 3.31 10.64
C ALA A 5 11.34 2.08 11.56
N GLN A 6 12.15 1.07 11.23
CA GLN A 6 12.37 -0.12 12.05
C GLN A 6 12.93 0.21 13.42
N ALA A 7 13.89 1.14 13.51
CA ALA A 7 14.45 1.58 14.79
C ALA A 7 13.40 2.30 15.67
N ARG A 8 12.39 2.94 15.08
CA ARG A 8 11.35 3.69 15.80
C ARG A 8 10.19 2.82 16.25
N VAL A 9 9.84 1.78 15.49
CA VAL A 9 8.72 0.89 15.78
C VAL A 9 9.17 -0.57 15.57
N PRO A 10 9.92 -1.15 16.52
CA PRO A 10 10.58 -2.44 16.33
C PRO A 10 9.60 -3.62 16.21
N ASP A 11 8.40 -3.50 16.77
CA ASP A 11 7.38 -4.56 16.74
C ASP A 11 6.57 -4.56 15.43
N ALA A 12 6.73 -3.55 14.57
CA ALA A 12 6.05 -3.48 13.29
C ALA A 12 6.76 -4.34 12.23
N GLN A 13 5.97 -4.92 11.32
CA GLN A 13 6.51 -5.63 10.17
C GLN A 13 6.75 -4.66 9.00
N PHE A 14 7.97 -4.65 8.48
CA PHE A 14 8.36 -3.86 7.32
C PHE A 14 8.66 -4.79 6.15
N ARG A 15 8.01 -4.54 4.99
CA ARG A 15 8.19 -5.32 3.77
C ARG A 15 8.74 -4.40 2.66
N VAL A 16 9.67 -4.90 1.86
CA VAL A 16 10.20 -4.21 0.68
C VAL A 16 9.66 -4.92 -0.54
N GLU A 17 8.65 -4.33 -1.16
CA GLU A 17 7.91 -4.93 -2.27
C GLU A 17 7.54 -3.87 -3.30
N LEU A 18 7.17 -4.31 -4.50
CA LEU A 18 6.61 -3.42 -5.52
C LEU A 18 5.14 -3.15 -5.21
N LEU A 19 4.76 -1.87 -5.11
CA LEU A 19 3.40 -1.43 -4.77
C LEU A 19 2.32 -2.13 -5.61
N PHE A 20 2.54 -2.27 -6.92
CA PHE A 20 1.57 -2.87 -7.83
C PHE A 20 1.61 -4.41 -7.85
N LYS A 21 2.45 -5.07 -7.07
CA LYS A 21 2.58 -6.54 -7.04
C LYS A 21 2.49 -7.15 -5.64
N VAL A 22 2.47 -6.31 -4.60
CA VAL A 22 2.43 -6.78 -3.21
C VAL A 22 1.07 -7.38 -2.86
N ASP A 23 1.10 -8.44 -2.06
CA ASP A 23 -0.08 -8.98 -1.39
C ASP A 23 -0.37 -8.20 -0.11
N ILE A 24 -1.61 -7.75 0.04
CA ILE A 24 -2.05 -6.98 1.19
C ILE A 24 -2.78 -7.94 2.15
N PRO A 25 -2.28 -8.14 3.38
CA PRO A 25 -2.97 -8.99 4.35
C PRO A 25 -4.29 -8.36 4.80
N SER A 26 -5.21 -9.19 5.30
CA SER A 26 -6.49 -8.69 5.79
C SER A 26 -6.30 -7.66 6.92
N CYS A 27 -6.98 -6.52 6.83
CA CYS A 27 -6.76 -5.40 7.76
C CYS A 27 -7.97 -4.47 7.89
N ASN A 28 -7.94 -3.62 8.93
CA ASN A 28 -8.94 -2.58 9.16
C ASN A 28 -8.71 -1.34 8.30
N ALA A 29 -7.46 -1.04 7.95
CA ALA A 29 -7.13 0.16 7.22
C ALA A 29 -5.91 -0.03 6.33
N VAL A 30 -5.98 0.58 5.15
CA VAL A 30 -4.82 0.78 4.27
C VAL A 30 -4.60 2.28 4.15
N ILE A 31 -3.38 2.73 4.43
CA ILE A 31 -3.02 4.15 4.42
C ILE A 31 -1.87 4.36 3.44
N SER A 32 -2.07 5.25 2.48
CA SER A 32 -1.02 5.77 1.61
C SER A 32 -0.54 7.11 2.17
N ILE A 33 0.77 7.26 2.40
CA ILE A 33 1.36 8.48 2.96
C ILE A 33 2.47 8.96 2.05
N GLY A 34 2.43 10.23 1.66
CA GLY A 34 3.48 10.84 0.85
C GLY A 34 3.32 10.67 -0.65
N LYS A 35 2.08 10.60 -1.16
CA LYS A 35 1.72 10.54 -2.59
C LYS A 35 2.19 9.27 -3.31
N CYS A 36 2.08 8.10 -2.65
CA CYS A 36 2.49 6.81 -3.19
C CYS A 36 1.82 6.44 -4.53
N LEU A 37 0.60 6.91 -4.76
CA LEU A 37 -0.20 6.57 -5.96
C LEU A 37 0.04 7.53 -7.15
N ASN A 38 0.69 8.66 -6.91
CA ASN A 38 0.80 9.74 -7.89
C ASN A 38 2.24 9.92 -8.40
N TYR A 39 2.86 8.81 -8.80
CA TYR A 39 4.17 8.80 -9.44
C TYR A 39 4.01 8.82 -10.97
N PHE A 40 3.86 10.01 -11.55
CA PHE A 40 3.66 10.20 -12.99
C PHE A 40 4.84 9.75 -13.87
N PHE A 41 6.04 9.59 -13.29
CA PHE A 41 7.22 9.13 -14.02
C PHE A 41 7.28 7.61 -14.17
N ASP A 42 6.45 6.88 -13.42
CA ASP A 42 6.39 5.43 -13.50
C ASP A 42 5.48 5.02 -14.66
N LYS A 43 6.06 4.33 -15.65
CA LYS A 43 5.35 3.87 -16.84
C LYS A 43 4.34 2.76 -16.53
N ASP A 44 4.53 2.06 -15.42
CA ASP A 44 3.63 1.01 -14.96
C ASP A 44 2.42 1.59 -14.22
N ASN A 45 2.46 2.88 -13.83
CA ASN A 45 1.36 3.59 -13.18
C ASN A 45 0.27 4.01 -14.18
N THR A 46 -0.45 3.01 -14.67
CA THR A 46 -1.56 3.16 -15.63
C THR A 46 -2.90 2.93 -14.95
N ASP A 47 -3.99 3.47 -15.51
CA ASP A 47 -5.34 3.29 -14.95
C ASP A 47 -5.74 1.82 -14.70
N PRO A 48 -5.41 0.86 -15.60
CA PRO A 48 -5.71 -0.56 -15.33
C PRO A 48 -4.92 -1.12 -14.13
N VAL A 49 -3.65 -0.73 -13.98
CA VAL A 49 -2.79 -1.19 -12.88
C VAL A 49 -3.25 -0.59 -11.54
N LEU A 50 -3.65 0.69 -11.54
CA LEU A 50 -4.25 1.33 -10.37
C LEU A 50 -5.58 0.68 -10.00
N THR A 51 -6.42 0.35 -10.97
CA THR A 51 -7.68 -0.38 -10.74
C THR A 51 -7.41 -1.73 -10.06
N GLN A 52 -6.42 -2.49 -10.52
CA GLN A 52 -6.01 -3.75 -9.89
C GLN A 52 -5.43 -3.58 -8.49
N LEU A 53 -4.76 -2.45 -8.20
CA LEU A 53 -4.31 -2.13 -6.86
C LEU A 53 -5.50 -1.85 -5.93
N PHE A 54 -6.46 -1.03 -6.35
CA PHE A 54 -7.64 -0.73 -5.55
C PHE A 54 -8.52 -1.96 -5.31
N ASP A 55 -8.63 -2.86 -6.27
CA ASP A 55 -9.32 -4.14 -6.11
C ASP A 55 -8.69 -5.01 -5.00
N ARG A 56 -7.36 -5.12 -5.00
CA ARG A 56 -6.62 -5.81 -3.93
C ARG A 56 -6.77 -5.14 -2.56
N ILE A 57 -6.73 -3.81 -2.51
CA ILE A 57 -6.97 -3.06 -1.28
C ILE A 57 -8.38 -3.36 -0.76
N TYR A 58 -9.40 -3.28 -1.63
CA TYR A 58 -10.77 -3.55 -1.27
C TYR A 58 -10.96 -4.96 -0.70
N HIS A 59 -10.37 -5.97 -1.35
CA HIS A 59 -10.44 -7.35 -0.87
C HIS A 59 -9.64 -7.64 0.40
N ALA A 60 -8.62 -6.83 0.72
CA ALA A 60 -7.89 -6.94 1.97
C ALA A 60 -8.63 -6.28 3.15
N LEU A 61 -9.50 -5.30 2.89
CA LEU A 61 -10.25 -4.63 3.94
C LEU A 61 -11.35 -5.55 4.49
N ILE A 62 -11.41 -5.67 5.82
CA ILE A 62 -12.56 -6.29 6.49
C ILE A 62 -13.81 -5.40 6.31
N PRO A 63 -15.03 -5.90 6.60
CA PRO A 63 -16.21 -5.03 6.65
C PRO A 63 -15.97 -3.79 7.52
N GLU A 64 -16.39 -2.62 7.05
CA GLU A 64 -16.13 -1.30 7.66
C GLU A 64 -14.66 -0.84 7.64
N GLY A 65 -13.78 -1.58 6.97
CA GLY A 65 -12.40 -1.16 6.74
C GLY A 65 -12.33 0.08 5.84
N VAL A 66 -11.28 0.88 6.03
CA VAL A 66 -11.13 2.18 5.36
C VAL A 66 -9.83 2.26 4.58
N PHE A 67 -9.91 2.76 3.36
CA PHE A 67 -8.75 3.19 2.59
C PHE A 67 -8.57 4.71 2.71
N ILE A 68 -7.36 5.15 3.08
CA ILE A 68 -6.97 6.56 3.19
C ILE A 68 -5.84 6.83 2.18
N PRO A 69 -6.11 7.54 1.06
CA PRO A 69 -5.13 7.78 0.00
C PRO A 69 -4.05 8.81 0.32
#